data_AF-A0A1E8FD90-F1
#
_entry.id   AF-A0A1E8FD90-F1
#
_cell.length_a   1.000
_cell.length_b   1.000
_cell.length_c   1.000
_cell.angle_alpha   90.00
_cell.angle_beta   90.00
_cell.angle_gamma   90.00
#
_symmetry.space_group_name_H-M   'P 1'
#
loop_
_entity.id
_entity.type
_entity.pdbx_description
1 polymer ?
#
loop_
_entity_poly.entity_id
_entity_poly.type
_entity_poly.pdbx_seq_one_letter_code
_entity_poly.pdbx_strand_id
1 'polypeptide(L)'
;MRVPESLLRRSVRLLNAINILHRQGYEKLGCSFWGGIDCFSWVAVVTSTDNMMVDREIGITNLINERADSFLHEANREGNDYFGWTDARNASAEQLAELMKLRFSALLDNCKGEHAENVAWLLRVIHQISITGKLPYAVFDETHALPDWTFLIGDREYVDYAPVCDVFRLGHQKYRFCAVNLNEHIDWHSAHRTIIDRIALGQVSVLPQFPQNTYSVFEMGAYWEGAVYFIAKLLELTSKEEFLRFLEGNKVRPVYGELFYRIYDSNGQLDYFVAYVVKQYLKSKPEYAGDLKDRWEKWLTYFEARNRYKHKSPQYMHKGGHYQKNPFYGGNNPLHLGLCFKHGEEKWISN
;
A
#
# COMPACT_ATOMS: atom_id res chain seq x y z
N MET A 1 2.99 29.50 22.28
CA MET A 1 3.72 30.61 21.59
C MET A 1 3.21 30.75 20.15
N ARG A 2 3.13 31.95 19.54
CA ARG A 2 2.72 32.10 18.12
C ARG A 2 3.88 31.79 17.17
N VAL A 3 3.63 31.10 16.06
CA VAL A 3 4.63 30.89 14.97
C VAL A 3 5.15 32.26 14.53
N PRO A 4 6.47 32.47 14.37
CA PRO A 4 6.99 33.67 13.72
C PRO A 4 6.35 33.84 12.33
N GLU A 5 5.84 35.03 12.01
CA GLU A 5 5.15 35.26 10.72
C GLU A 5 6.06 34.96 9.51
N SER A 6 7.35 35.21 9.64
CA SER A 6 8.36 34.85 8.65
C SER A 6 8.43 33.33 8.42
N LEU A 7 8.38 32.53 9.48
CA LEU A 7 8.38 31.06 9.41
C LEU A 7 7.12 30.58 8.69
N LEU A 8 5.96 31.01 9.15
CA LEU A 8 4.66 30.63 8.57
C LEU A 8 4.59 30.93 7.05
N ARG A 9 4.97 32.14 6.64
CA ARG A 9 4.91 32.55 5.23
C ARG A 9 5.82 31.72 4.33
N ARG A 10 7.00 31.33 4.80
CA ARG A 10 7.97 30.53 4.03
C ARG A 10 7.51 29.08 3.89
N SER A 11 7.06 28.48 4.99
CA SER A 11 6.50 27.12 4.99
C SER A 11 5.29 27.02 4.06
N VAL A 12 4.34 27.95 4.16
CA VAL A 12 3.15 27.98 3.28
C VAL A 12 3.54 28.15 1.82
N ARG A 13 4.60 28.92 1.52
CA ARG A 13 5.08 29.10 0.14
C ARG A 13 5.60 27.79 -0.45
N LEU A 14 6.35 27.00 0.32
CA LEU A 14 6.81 25.68 -0.10
C LEU A 14 5.63 24.73 -0.35
N LEU A 15 4.65 24.69 0.56
CA LEU A 15 3.46 23.84 0.39
C LEU A 15 2.65 24.23 -0.86
N ASN A 16 2.54 25.53 -1.14
CA ASN A 16 1.90 26.02 -2.36
C ASN A 16 2.69 25.65 -3.63
N ALA A 17 4.03 25.61 -3.58
CA ALA A 17 4.84 25.13 -4.70
C ALA A 17 4.58 23.64 -4.98
N ILE A 18 4.47 22.81 -3.94
CA ILE A 18 4.09 21.39 -4.08
C ILE A 18 2.69 21.25 -4.69
N ASN A 19 1.71 22.04 -4.21
CA ASN A 19 0.37 22.05 -4.79
C ASN A 19 0.35 22.48 -6.28
N ILE A 20 1.20 23.42 -6.68
CA ILE A 20 1.37 23.77 -8.10
C ILE A 20 1.88 22.57 -8.90
N LEU A 21 2.84 21.81 -8.38
CA LEU A 21 3.35 20.59 -9.02
C LEU A 21 2.28 19.50 -9.10
N HIS A 22 1.45 19.32 -8.06
CA HIS A 22 0.30 18.42 -8.12
C HIS A 22 -0.64 18.77 -9.27
N ARG A 23 -0.99 20.06 -9.43
CA ARG A 23 -1.81 20.54 -10.56
C ARG A 23 -1.15 20.33 -11.93
N GLN A 24 0.16 20.10 -11.98
CA GLN A 24 0.93 19.81 -13.20
C GLN A 24 1.09 18.29 -13.44
N GLY A 25 0.45 17.43 -12.63
CA GLY A 25 0.46 15.97 -12.81
C GLY A 25 1.51 15.21 -12.00
N TYR A 26 2.22 15.89 -11.08
CA TYR A 26 3.17 15.27 -10.15
C TYR A 26 2.48 14.86 -8.83
N GLU A 27 1.30 14.25 -8.90
CA GLU A 27 0.42 14.05 -7.74
C GLU A 27 0.98 13.07 -6.71
N LYS A 28 1.94 12.21 -7.08
CA LYS A 28 2.61 11.30 -6.15
C LYS A 28 3.75 11.95 -5.37
N LEU A 29 4.01 13.25 -5.57
CA LEU A 29 4.96 14.02 -4.78
C LEU A 29 4.39 14.18 -3.35
N GLY A 30 5.02 13.51 -2.38
CA GLY A 30 4.64 13.51 -0.99
C GLY A 30 5.49 14.46 -0.15
N CYS A 31 5.00 14.76 1.06
CA CYS A 31 5.78 15.49 2.06
C CYS A 31 5.48 15.01 3.48
N SER A 32 6.52 14.98 4.32
CA SER A 32 6.42 14.75 5.76
C SER A 32 6.98 15.96 6.52
N PHE A 33 6.50 16.16 7.75
CA PHE A 33 6.78 17.35 8.55
C PHE A 33 7.20 16.97 9.96
N TRP A 34 8.21 17.64 10.52
CA TRP A 34 8.54 17.51 11.93
C TRP A 34 9.19 18.80 12.44
N GLY A 35 9.37 18.91 13.75
CA GLY A 35 10.14 19.98 14.37
C GLY A 35 11.61 19.61 14.37
N GLY A 36 12.49 20.56 14.06
CA GLY A 36 13.93 20.29 14.16
C GLY A 36 14.36 19.99 15.60
N ILE A 37 15.64 19.63 15.76
CA ILE A 37 16.25 19.23 17.04
C ILE A 37 16.06 20.30 18.13
N ASP A 38 15.95 21.57 17.74
CA ASP A 38 15.76 22.69 18.65
C ASP A 38 14.29 22.96 19.01
N CYS A 39 13.32 22.26 18.40
CA CYS A 39 11.87 22.54 18.50
C CYS A 39 11.45 23.98 18.13
N PHE A 40 12.34 24.72 17.46
CA PHE A 40 12.12 26.09 16.97
C PHE A 40 12.20 26.17 15.45
N SER A 41 12.72 25.15 14.77
CA SER A 41 12.65 25.02 13.32
C SER A 41 11.53 24.08 12.88
N TRP A 42 10.94 24.38 11.73
CA TRP A 42 10.00 23.49 11.06
C TRP A 42 10.70 22.82 9.88
N VAL A 43 10.66 21.50 9.84
CA VAL A 43 11.29 20.70 8.80
C VAL A 43 10.21 20.13 7.89
N ALA A 44 10.41 20.26 6.59
CA ALA A 44 9.67 19.54 5.57
C ALA A 44 10.61 18.69 4.75
N VAL A 45 10.29 17.41 4.57
CA VAL A 45 10.93 16.57 3.58
C VAL A 45 9.98 16.28 2.44
N VAL A 46 10.46 16.52 1.23
CA VAL A 46 9.78 16.25 -0.03
C VAL A 46 10.36 14.98 -0.65
N THR A 47 9.51 14.03 -0.97
CA THR A 47 9.90 12.73 -1.57
C THR A 47 8.74 12.12 -2.35
N SER A 48 8.88 10.91 -2.89
CA SER A 48 7.75 10.17 -3.46
C SER A 48 6.87 9.61 -2.34
N THR A 49 5.55 9.61 -2.53
CA THR A 49 4.59 8.90 -1.67
C THR A 49 4.95 7.41 -1.52
N ASP A 50 5.60 6.80 -2.51
CA ASP A 50 6.11 5.42 -2.46
C ASP A 50 7.27 5.24 -1.46
N ASN A 51 7.93 6.32 -1.05
CA ASN A 51 8.99 6.35 -0.04
C ASN A 51 8.47 6.78 1.34
N MET A 52 7.15 6.92 1.51
CA MET A 52 6.52 7.30 2.78
C MET A 52 5.70 6.15 3.35
N MET A 53 5.62 6.09 4.67
CA MET A 53 4.78 5.13 5.38
C MET A 53 4.22 5.73 6.66
N VAL A 54 3.07 5.23 7.11
CA VAL A 54 2.41 5.65 8.36
C VAL A 54 2.29 4.45 9.30
N ASP A 55 2.80 4.59 10.51
CA ASP A 55 2.56 3.66 11.61
C ASP A 55 1.46 4.25 12.50
N ARG A 56 0.20 3.92 12.20
CA ARG A 56 -0.98 4.48 12.89
C ARG A 56 -1.08 4.06 14.36
N GLU A 57 -0.43 2.96 14.76
CA GLU A 57 -0.44 2.50 16.15
C GLU A 57 0.31 3.47 17.07
N ILE A 58 1.41 4.03 16.58
CA ILE A 58 2.23 5.02 17.32
C ILE A 58 2.12 6.43 16.74
N GLY A 59 1.34 6.61 15.68
CA GLY A 59 1.03 7.88 15.05
C GLY A 59 2.19 8.58 14.34
N ILE A 60 3.12 7.80 13.75
CA ILE A 60 4.34 8.31 13.13
C ILE A 60 4.30 8.18 11.61
N THR A 61 4.70 9.23 10.89
CA THR A 61 4.97 9.19 9.44
C THR A 61 6.47 9.12 9.21
N ASN A 62 6.93 8.05 8.56
CA ASN A 62 8.36 7.78 8.33
C ASN A 62 8.70 7.70 6.85
N LEU A 63 9.98 7.92 6.56
CA LEU A 63 10.58 7.59 5.28
C LEU A 63 10.95 6.10 5.26
N ILE A 64 10.67 5.41 4.15
CA ILE A 64 11.03 4.00 3.97
C ILE A 64 12.54 3.87 3.75
N ASN A 65 13.11 4.77 2.97
CA ASN A 65 14.54 4.85 2.70
C ASN A 65 15.00 6.30 2.78
N GLU A 66 15.70 6.64 3.85
CA GLU A 66 16.30 7.97 4.06
C GLU A 66 17.37 8.31 3.02
N ARG A 67 17.93 7.30 2.33
CA ARG A 67 18.92 7.47 1.26
C ARG A 67 18.29 7.59 -0.14
N ALA A 68 16.98 7.40 -0.28
CA ALA A 68 16.28 7.63 -1.54
C ALA A 68 16.10 9.13 -1.77
N ASP A 69 15.80 9.54 -3.02
CA ASP A 69 15.60 10.94 -3.44
C ASP A 69 14.58 11.66 -2.54
N SER A 70 15.11 12.30 -1.50
CA SER A 70 14.36 12.97 -0.45
C SER A 70 15.07 14.28 -0.16
N PHE A 71 14.34 15.38 -0.23
CA PHE A 71 14.90 16.72 -0.13
C PHE A 71 14.36 17.43 1.09
N LEU A 72 15.27 17.84 1.97
CA LEU A 72 14.96 18.45 3.25
C LEU A 72 15.01 19.98 3.17
N HIS A 73 13.98 20.62 3.71
CA HIS A 73 13.95 22.05 3.98
C HIS A 73 13.73 22.26 5.48
N GLU A 74 14.65 23.00 6.12
CA GLU A 74 14.54 23.40 7.52
C GLU A 74 14.32 24.91 7.62
N ALA A 75 13.09 25.30 7.96
CA ALA A 75 12.69 26.68 8.13
C ALA A 75 13.11 27.19 9.52
N ASN A 76 14.40 27.49 9.70
CA ASN A 76 14.97 28.44 10.68
C ASN A 76 16.50 28.52 10.56
N ARG A 77 17.15 27.41 10.17
CA ARG A 77 18.61 27.24 10.20
C ARG A 77 19.36 28.09 9.17
N GLU A 78 18.88 28.11 7.93
CA GLU A 78 19.43 28.95 6.84
C GLU A 78 18.44 30.04 6.40
N GLY A 79 17.46 30.34 7.26
CA GLY A 79 16.45 31.36 6.99
C GLY A 79 15.46 30.96 5.90
N ASN A 80 15.65 31.47 4.69
CA ASN A 80 14.69 31.34 3.57
C ASN A 80 15.34 30.67 2.35
N ASP A 81 16.46 29.98 2.57
CA ASP A 81 17.20 29.29 1.53
C ASP A 81 16.57 27.88 1.38
N TYR A 82 15.59 27.77 0.48
CA TYR A 82 14.83 26.53 0.25
C TYR A 82 15.77 25.41 -0.19
N PHE A 83 15.83 24.30 0.55
CA PHE A 83 16.76 23.18 0.26
C PHE A 83 18.25 23.61 0.16
N GLY A 84 18.65 24.69 0.87
CA GLY A 84 20.00 25.27 0.78
C GLY A 84 20.23 26.15 -0.46
N TRP A 85 19.17 26.48 -1.20
CA TRP A 85 19.25 27.29 -2.41
C TRP A 85 19.22 28.78 -2.09
N THR A 86 20.39 29.39 -2.08
CA THR A 86 20.56 30.83 -1.82
C THR A 86 19.88 31.72 -2.87
N ASP A 87 19.78 31.24 -4.11
CA ASP A 87 19.12 31.93 -5.22
C ASP A 87 17.59 31.86 -5.16
N ALA A 88 17.03 30.93 -4.38
CA ALA A 88 15.60 30.76 -4.20
C ALA A 88 15.01 31.60 -3.06
N ARG A 89 15.83 32.41 -2.37
CA ARG A 89 15.43 33.15 -1.17
C ARG A 89 14.16 33.98 -1.35
N ASN A 90 14.02 34.64 -2.49
CA ASN A 90 12.86 35.49 -2.79
C ASN A 90 11.89 34.86 -3.78
N ALA A 91 12.09 33.58 -4.12
CA ALA A 91 11.25 32.89 -5.09
C ALA A 91 9.78 32.87 -4.60
N SER A 92 8.85 33.08 -5.53
CA SER A 92 7.42 32.81 -5.35
C SER A 92 7.15 31.29 -5.33
N ALA A 93 5.92 30.87 -5.01
CA ALA A 93 5.56 29.45 -5.06
C ALA A 93 5.72 28.88 -6.48
N GLU A 94 5.37 29.65 -7.51
CA GLU A 94 5.52 29.29 -8.92
C GLU A 94 7.01 29.14 -9.29
N GLN A 95 7.84 30.11 -8.88
CA GLN A 95 9.28 30.04 -9.14
C GLN A 95 9.94 28.87 -8.41
N LEU A 96 9.52 28.58 -7.18
CA LEU A 96 9.97 27.39 -6.45
C LEU A 96 9.57 26.10 -7.17
N ALA A 97 8.33 26.01 -7.68
CA ALA A 97 7.90 24.84 -8.45
C ALA A 97 8.76 24.64 -9.71
N GLU A 98 9.10 25.72 -10.44
CA GLU A 98 10.02 25.63 -11.59
C GLU A 98 11.43 25.18 -11.19
N LEU A 99 11.96 25.71 -10.07
CA LEU A 99 13.27 25.29 -9.56
C LEU A 99 13.28 23.82 -9.13
N MET A 100 12.20 23.36 -8.49
CA MET A 100 12.02 21.94 -8.14
C MET A 100 11.97 21.06 -9.40
N LYS A 101 11.32 21.51 -10.48
CA LYS A 101 11.36 20.79 -11.77
C LYS A 101 12.75 20.65 -12.34
N LEU A 102 13.54 21.71 -12.26
CA LEU A 102 14.91 21.72 -12.77
C LEU A 102 15.84 20.85 -11.90
N ARG A 103 15.74 20.94 -10.58
CA ARG A 103 16.72 20.39 -9.64
C ARG A 103 16.35 19.01 -9.09
N PHE A 104 15.07 18.67 -9.07
CA PHE A 104 14.54 17.39 -8.58
C PHE A 104 13.92 16.56 -9.71
N SER A 105 14.45 16.66 -10.92
CA SER A 105 13.91 16.00 -12.12
C SER A 105 13.72 14.48 -11.93
N ALA A 106 14.73 13.79 -11.39
CA ALA A 106 14.67 12.35 -11.13
C ALA A 106 13.54 11.97 -10.15
N LEU A 107 13.38 12.73 -9.06
CA LEU A 107 12.27 12.54 -8.12
C LEU A 107 10.92 12.78 -8.80
N LEU A 108 10.79 13.89 -9.54
CA LEU A 108 9.53 14.25 -10.16
C LEU A 108 9.11 13.29 -11.27
N ASP A 109 10.06 12.71 -11.99
CA ASP A 109 9.77 11.64 -12.95
C ASP A 109 9.10 10.44 -12.27
N ASN A 110 9.55 10.08 -11.06
CA ASN A 110 8.92 9.04 -10.24
C ASN A 110 7.58 9.48 -9.62
N CYS A 111 7.31 10.78 -9.55
CA CYS A 111 6.10 11.33 -8.94
C CYS A 111 4.96 11.58 -9.94
N LYS A 112 5.14 11.25 -11.22
CA LYS A 112 4.10 11.38 -12.24
C LYS A 112 2.97 10.37 -12.03
N GLY A 113 1.75 10.81 -12.34
CA GLY A 113 0.55 9.97 -12.32
C GLY A 113 -0.49 10.47 -11.34
N GLU A 114 -1.67 9.87 -11.39
CA GLU A 114 -2.81 10.25 -10.56
C GLU A 114 -2.66 9.76 -9.13
N HIS A 115 -2.90 10.64 -8.16
CA HIS A 115 -2.98 10.35 -6.74
C HIS A 115 -3.86 11.40 -6.05
N ALA A 116 -5.10 11.54 -6.51
CA ALA A 116 -6.05 12.57 -6.06
C ALA A 116 -6.20 12.67 -4.53
N GLU A 117 -6.06 11.55 -3.81
CA GLU A 117 -6.08 11.51 -2.35
C GLU A 117 -4.96 12.34 -1.72
N ASN A 118 -3.74 12.26 -2.26
CA ASN A 118 -2.56 13.00 -1.76
C ASN A 118 -2.71 14.49 -2.04
N VAL A 119 -3.22 14.85 -3.23
CA VAL A 119 -3.55 16.24 -3.58
C VAL A 119 -4.59 16.81 -2.62
N ALA A 120 -5.69 16.07 -2.41
CA ALA A 120 -6.75 16.48 -1.50
C ALA A 120 -6.25 16.59 -0.05
N TRP A 121 -5.37 15.68 0.38
CA TRP A 121 -4.74 15.73 1.69
C TRP A 121 -3.89 16.99 1.88
N LEU A 122 -3.00 17.30 0.93
CA LEU A 122 -2.16 18.50 1.00
C LEU A 122 -2.99 19.78 1.06
N LEU A 123 -4.08 19.86 0.28
CA LEU A 123 -5.00 21.00 0.33
C LEU A 123 -5.67 21.15 1.71
N ARG A 124 -6.03 20.05 2.37
CA ARG A 124 -6.53 20.08 3.76
C ARG A 124 -5.47 20.60 4.73
N VAL A 125 -4.22 20.17 4.57
CA VAL A 125 -3.09 20.70 5.37
C VAL A 125 -2.97 22.22 5.19
N ILE A 126 -2.93 22.72 3.95
CA ILE A 126 -2.82 24.15 3.66
C ILE A 126 -4.01 24.93 4.23
N HIS A 127 -5.22 24.38 4.10
CA HIS A 127 -6.43 24.97 4.67
C HIS A 127 -6.37 25.04 6.21
N GLN A 128 -5.88 23.98 6.87
CA GLN A 128 -5.77 23.97 8.32
C GLN A 128 -4.77 25.02 8.83
N ILE A 129 -3.67 25.23 8.10
CA ILE A 129 -2.70 26.29 8.39
C ILE A 129 -3.38 27.67 8.29
N SER A 130 -4.25 27.89 7.30
CA SER A 130 -4.89 29.20 7.11
C SER A 130 -5.92 29.53 8.20
N ILE A 131 -6.58 28.51 8.78
CA ILE A 131 -7.52 28.67 9.90
C ILE A 131 -6.77 28.92 11.22
N THR A 132 -5.74 28.11 11.49
CA THR A 132 -5.13 28.05 12.83
C THR A 132 -3.89 28.92 12.98
N GLY A 133 -3.24 29.26 11.87
CA GLY A 133 -1.90 29.87 11.88
C GLY A 133 -0.81 28.93 12.44
N LYS A 134 -1.08 27.63 12.54
CA LYS A 134 -0.16 26.60 13.05
C LYS A 134 0.39 25.77 11.90
N LEU A 135 1.62 25.27 12.04
CA LEU A 135 2.27 24.41 11.04
C LEU A 135 2.01 22.93 11.29
N PRO A 136 1.95 22.08 10.25
CA PRO A 136 1.75 20.65 10.42
C PRO A 136 2.98 20.00 11.05
N TYR A 137 2.76 19.01 11.90
CA TYR A 137 3.79 18.22 12.56
C TYR A 137 3.37 16.76 12.53
N ALA A 138 4.24 15.86 12.08
CA ALA A 138 4.13 14.43 12.29
C ALA A 138 5.07 14.03 13.42
N VAL A 139 4.59 13.21 14.36
CA VAL A 139 5.45 12.69 15.44
C VAL A 139 6.57 11.87 14.81
N PHE A 140 7.81 12.17 15.18
CA PHE A 140 8.99 11.43 14.73
C PHE A 140 9.57 10.55 15.86
N ASP A 141 9.40 10.95 17.12
CA ASP A 141 9.58 10.09 18.28
C ASP A 141 8.64 10.46 19.43
N GLU A 142 8.41 9.52 20.36
CA GLU A 142 7.50 9.67 21.51
C GLU A 142 8.03 10.64 22.60
N THR A 143 9.27 11.11 22.48
CA THR A 143 9.99 11.87 23.51
C THR A 143 9.97 13.38 23.27
N HIS A 144 9.67 13.85 22.07
CA HIS A 144 9.60 15.27 21.75
C HIS A 144 8.21 15.85 22.05
N ALA A 145 8.17 16.86 22.92
CA ALA A 145 6.93 17.61 23.18
C ALA A 145 6.49 18.37 21.92
N LEU A 146 5.21 18.24 21.55
CA LEU A 146 4.62 18.94 20.42
C LEU A 146 4.72 20.47 20.64
N PRO A 147 5.40 21.23 19.76
CA PRO A 147 5.49 22.68 19.93
C PRO A 147 4.10 23.33 19.79
N ASP A 148 3.73 24.26 20.68
CA ASP A 148 2.42 24.95 20.68
C ASP A 148 1.99 25.56 19.35
N TRP A 149 2.99 25.89 18.52
CA TRP A 149 2.86 26.57 17.24
C TRP A 149 2.59 25.58 16.08
N THR A 150 2.43 24.29 16.39
CA THR A 150 2.10 23.22 15.45
C THR A 150 0.73 22.61 15.71
N PHE A 151 0.20 21.91 14.71
CA PHE A 151 -0.90 20.96 14.87
C PHE A 151 -0.45 19.57 14.40
N LEU A 152 -1.03 18.54 14.99
CA LEU A 152 -0.63 17.16 14.76
C LEU A 152 -1.32 16.58 13.51
N ILE A 153 -0.53 16.01 12.59
CA ILE A 153 -1.03 15.17 11.51
C ILE A 153 -1.45 13.81 12.07
N GLY A 154 -2.63 13.34 11.67
CA GLY A 154 -3.26 12.13 12.21
C GLY A 154 -4.31 12.40 13.28
N ASP A 155 -4.35 13.63 13.80
CA ASP A 155 -5.45 14.09 14.63
C ASP A 155 -6.64 14.45 13.73
N ARG A 156 -7.73 13.70 13.87
CA ARG A 156 -8.95 13.86 13.07
C ARG A 156 -9.64 15.20 13.28
N GLU A 157 -9.36 15.92 14.36
CA GLU A 157 -9.85 17.29 14.56
C GLU A 157 -9.18 18.29 13.60
N TYR A 158 -7.98 17.96 13.11
CA TYR A 158 -7.19 18.82 12.22
C TYR A 158 -7.10 18.24 10.81
N VAL A 159 -6.24 17.23 10.62
CA VAL A 159 -5.99 16.56 9.35
C VAL A 159 -5.54 15.13 9.64
N ASP A 160 -6.18 14.15 8.99
CA ASP A 160 -5.76 12.74 9.04
C ASP A 160 -4.33 12.54 8.46
N TYR A 161 -3.77 11.35 8.64
CA TYR A 161 -2.48 10.98 8.07
C TYR A 161 -2.45 11.15 6.55
N ALA A 162 -1.24 11.35 6.01
CA ALA A 162 -1.03 11.33 4.58
C ALA A 162 -1.53 9.98 4.01
N PRO A 163 -2.17 9.98 2.82
CA PRO A 163 -2.71 8.77 2.19
C PRO A 163 -1.59 7.96 1.55
N VAL A 164 -0.67 7.48 2.40
CA VAL A 164 0.48 6.66 2.04
C VAL A 164 0.32 5.28 2.66
N CYS A 165 1.24 4.37 2.39
CA CYS A 165 1.11 2.99 2.84
C CYS A 165 1.11 2.86 4.37
N ASP A 166 0.12 2.15 4.90
CA ASP A 166 0.04 1.80 6.31
C ASP A 166 1.02 0.67 6.65
N VAL A 167 1.65 0.82 7.81
CA VAL A 167 2.48 -0.22 8.44
C VAL A 167 1.64 -0.94 9.49
N PHE A 168 1.81 -2.25 9.58
CA PHE A 168 1.30 -3.05 10.68
C PHE A 168 2.40 -3.93 11.29
N ARG A 169 2.18 -4.38 12.52
CA ARG A 169 3.12 -5.22 13.25
C ARG A 169 2.63 -6.66 13.33
N LEU A 170 3.57 -7.58 13.23
CA LEU A 170 3.38 -8.97 13.63
C LEU A 170 4.58 -9.41 14.46
N GLY A 171 4.36 -9.64 15.75
CA GLY A 171 5.45 -9.76 16.72
C GLY A 171 6.29 -8.48 16.78
N HIS A 172 7.62 -8.62 16.60
CA HIS A 172 8.55 -7.49 16.59
C HIS A 172 8.81 -6.91 15.18
N GLN A 173 8.20 -7.48 14.15
CA GLN A 173 8.48 -7.12 12.76
C GLN A 173 7.40 -6.19 12.20
N LYS A 174 7.83 -5.16 11.47
CA LYS A 174 6.96 -4.19 10.80
C LYS A 174 6.80 -4.55 9.32
N TYR A 175 5.57 -4.53 8.83
CA TYR A 175 5.22 -4.84 7.46
C TYR A 175 4.39 -3.72 6.84
N ARG A 176 4.57 -3.49 5.54
CA ARG A 176 3.77 -2.58 4.71
C ARG A 176 3.34 -3.30 3.45
N PHE A 177 2.21 -2.93 2.86
CA PHE A 177 1.81 -3.48 1.57
C PHE A 177 2.47 -2.70 0.41
N CYS A 178 2.69 -3.36 -0.71
CA CYS A 178 3.16 -2.71 -1.93
C CYS A 178 2.48 -3.35 -3.13
N ALA A 179 1.93 -2.51 -4.00
CA ALA A 179 1.45 -2.95 -5.31
C ALA A 179 2.64 -3.42 -6.15
N VAL A 180 2.42 -4.45 -6.95
CA VAL A 180 3.43 -4.90 -7.91
C VAL A 180 3.21 -4.22 -9.24
N ASN A 181 4.18 -3.40 -9.62
CA ASN A 181 4.23 -2.75 -10.91
C ASN A 181 4.71 -3.76 -11.95
N LEU A 182 3.76 -4.45 -12.59
CA LEU A 182 4.07 -5.30 -13.74
C LEU A 182 4.51 -4.43 -14.92
N ASN A 183 5.54 -4.88 -15.62
CA ASN A 183 5.98 -4.30 -16.89
C ASN A 183 6.22 -5.43 -17.91
N GLU A 184 6.51 -5.07 -19.16
CA GLU A 184 6.68 -6.01 -20.27
C GLU A 184 7.80 -7.05 -20.08
N HIS A 185 8.71 -6.84 -19.13
CA HIS A 185 9.82 -7.73 -18.84
C HIS A 185 9.58 -8.67 -17.64
N ILE A 186 8.46 -8.51 -16.92
CA ILE A 186 8.16 -9.31 -15.73
C ILE A 186 7.09 -10.34 -16.07
N ASP A 187 7.44 -11.62 -15.97
CA ASP A 187 6.47 -12.70 -16.01
C ASP A 187 5.57 -12.62 -14.76
N TRP A 188 4.30 -12.31 -14.99
CA TRP A 188 3.29 -12.13 -13.96
C TRP A 188 3.09 -13.38 -13.10
N HIS A 189 3.35 -14.59 -13.61
CA HIS A 189 3.28 -15.82 -12.82
C HIS A 189 4.37 -15.91 -11.74
N SER A 190 5.46 -15.14 -11.90
CA SER A 190 6.61 -15.16 -10.99
C SER A 190 6.79 -13.87 -10.20
N ALA A 191 5.99 -12.84 -10.48
CA ALA A 191 6.20 -11.48 -10.00
C ALA A 191 6.25 -11.35 -8.46
N HIS A 192 5.55 -12.22 -7.73
CA HIS A 192 5.54 -12.20 -6.26
C HIS A 192 6.57 -13.14 -5.62
N ARG A 193 7.27 -13.99 -6.39
CA ARG A 193 8.20 -14.99 -5.82
C ARG A 193 9.30 -14.34 -5.01
N THR A 194 9.98 -13.34 -5.54
CA THR A 194 11.07 -12.65 -4.84
C THR A 194 10.61 -11.99 -3.55
N ILE A 195 9.38 -11.45 -3.52
CA ILE A 195 8.80 -10.89 -2.29
C ILE A 195 8.61 -12.01 -1.25
N ILE A 196 7.99 -13.12 -1.66
CA ILE A 196 7.68 -14.26 -0.78
C ILE A 196 8.96 -14.96 -0.28
N ASP A 197 9.95 -15.16 -1.15
CA ASP A 197 11.23 -15.77 -0.77
C ASP A 197 11.95 -14.93 0.29
N ARG A 198 11.87 -13.59 0.20
CA ARG A 198 12.47 -12.72 1.19
C ARG A 198 11.70 -12.67 2.52
N ILE A 199 10.37 -12.93 2.51
CA ILE A 199 9.61 -13.16 3.75
C ILE A 199 10.19 -14.38 4.48
N ALA A 200 10.47 -15.46 3.75
CA ALA A 200 11.07 -16.69 4.32
C ALA A 200 12.41 -16.42 5.03
N LEU A 201 13.18 -15.46 4.50
CA LEU A 201 14.49 -15.08 5.02
C LEU A 201 14.40 -14.06 6.18
N GLY A 202 13.21 -13.57 6.54
CA GLY A 202 13.02 -12.49 7.51
C GLY A 202 13.59 -11.14 7.05
N GLN A 203 13.86 -10.99 5.75
CA GLN A 203 14.59 -9.87 5.16
C GLN A 203 13.69 -8.77 4.57
N VAL A 204 12.37 -8.86 4.79
CA VAL A 204 11.41 -7.99 4.11
C VAL A 204 10.36 -7.43 5.06
N SER A 205 10.18 -6.12 4.93
CA SER A 205 9.10 -5.31 5.52
C SER A 205 7.97 -5.02 4.53
N VAL A 206 7.99 -5.63 3.33
CA VAL A 206 7.10 -5.32 2.21
C VAL A 206 6.32 -6.57 1.77
N LEU A 207 5.00 -6.48 1.77
CA LEU A 207 4.08 -7.57 1.44
C LEU A 207 3.28 -7.27 0.19
N PRO A 208 2.80 -8.30 -0.54
CA PRO A 208 1.95 -8.09 -1.72
C PRO A 208 0.65 -7.36 -1.38
N GLN A 209 0.35 -6.27 -2.09
CA GLN A 209 -0.94 -5.58 -1.95
C GLN A 209 -1.99 -6.20 -2.88
N PHE A 210 -3.23 -6.31 -2.41
CA PHE A 210 -4.35 -6.65 -3.28
C PHE A 210 -4.58 -5.53 -4.30
N PRO A 211 -4.58 -5.80 -5.62
CA PRO A 211 -4.69 -4.78 -6.64
C PRO A 211 -6.15 -4.29 -6.76
N GLN A 212 -6.58 -3.49 -5.79
CA GLN A 212 -7.89 -2.85 -5.80
C GLN A 212 -8.03 -1.98 -7.04
N ASN A 213 -9.19 -2.06 -7.71
CA ASN A 213 -9.51 -1.22 -8.88
C ASN A 213 -8.61 -1.41 -10.11
N THR A 214 -7.83 -2.49 -10.19
CA THR A 214 -7.06 -2.77 -11.41
C THR A 214 -7.94 -3.21 -12.58
N TYR A 215 -7.63 -2.68 -13.77
CA TYR A 215 -8.14 -3.19 -15.04
C TYR A 215 -7.19 -4.23 -15.66
N SER A 216 -6.10 -4.62 -15.00
CA SER A 216 -5.18 -5.65 -15.49
C SER A 216 -5.56 -7.03 -14.96
N VAL A 217 -5.86 -7.98 -15.85
CA VAL A 217 -6.02 -9.39 -15.46
C VAL A 217 -4.69 -9.99 -15.02
N PHE A 218 -3.57 -9.47 -15.53
CA PHE A 218 -2.24 -9.93 -15.17
C PHE A 218 -1.85 -9.55 -13.76
N GLU A 219 -2.20 -8.34 -13.29
CA GLU A 219 -1.93 -7.93 -11.90
C GLU A 219 -2.72 -8.77 -10.91
N MET A 220 -4.00 -9.01 -11.22
CA MET A 220 -4.84 -9.87 -10.41
C MET A 220 -4.36 -11.34 -10.44
N GLY A 221 -3.96 -11.83 -11.61
CA GLY A 221 -3.36 -13.14 -11.77
C GLY A 221 -2.07 -13.29 -10.96
N ALA A 222 -1.17 -12.31 -11.03
CA ALA A 222 0.10 -12.29 -10.29
C ALA A 222 -0.13 -12.33 -8.78
N TYR A 223 -1.14 -11.59 -8.31
CA TYR A 223 -1.53 -11.61 -6.91
C TYR A 223 -1.93 -13.01 -6.43
N TRP A 224 -2.83 -13.67 -7.14
CA TRP A 224 -3.29 -15.01 -6.77
C TRP A 224 -2.26 -16.11 -7.02
N GLU A 225 -1.41 -15.99 -8.05
CA GLU A 225 -0.24 -16.86 -8.22
C GLU A 225 0.74 -16.72 -7.05
N GLY A 226 0.92 -15.50 -6.55
CA GLY A 226 1.63 -15.27 -5.30
C GLY A 226 1.01 -16.05 -4.14
N ALA A 227 -0.32 -16.10 -4.02
CA ALA A 227 -1.00 -16.87 -2.97
C ALA A 227 -0.68 -18.36 -3.07
N VAL A 228 -0.72 -18.92 -4.28
CA VAL A 228 -0.35 -20.31 -4.55
C VAL A 228 1.10 -20.58 -4.12
N TYR A 229 2.03 -19.72 -4.55
CA TYR A 229 3.43 -19.84 -4.19
C TYR A 229 3.66 -19.71 -2.67
N PHE A 230 2.96 -18.79 -2.00
CA PHE A 230 3.03 -18.61 -0.55
C PHE A 230 2.59 -19.87 0.19
N ILE A 231 1.47 -20.48 -0.22
CA ILE A 231 0.95 -21.69 0.40
C ILE A 231 1.95 -22.84 0.29
N ALA A 232 2.50 -23.08 -0.91
CA ALA A 232 3.49 -24.14 -1.09
C ALA A 232 4.80 -23.82 -0.35
N LYS A 233 5.28 -22.58 -0.43
CA LYS A 233 6.64 -22.23 0.02
C LYS A 233 6.75 -21.97 1.52
N LEU A 234 5.81 -21.22 2.09
CA LEU A 234 5.88 -20.75 3.48
C LEU A 234 5.00 -21.58 4.41
N LEU A 235 3.79 -21.92 3.95
CA LEU A 235 2.90 -22.82 4.71
C LEU A 235 3.28 -24.30 4.55
N GLU A 236 4.05 -24.65 3.50
CA GLU A 236 4.45 -26.02 3.17
C GLU A 236 3.26 -26.98 3.03
N LEU A 237 2.16 -26.46 2.47
CA LEU A 237 0.97 -27.27 2.18
C LEU A 237 1.07 -27.77 0.74
N THR A 238 1.02 -29.08 0.58
CA THR A 238 1.31 -29.78 -0.67
C THR A 238 0.04 -30.27 -1.38
N SER A 239 -1.13 -30.12 -0.74
CA SER A 239 -2.40 -30.58 -1.29
C SER A 239 -3.57 -29.64 -1.00
N LYS A 240 -4.61 -29.73 -1.86
CA LYS A 240 -5.89 -29.03 -1.66
C LYS A 240 -6.51 -29.39 -0.31
N GLU A 241 -6.40 -30.65 0.11
CA GLU A 241 -6.92 -31.12 1.39
C GLU A 241 -6.22 -30.48 2.59
N GLU A 242 -4.88 -30.42 2.56
CA GLU A 242 -4.09 -29.77 3.62
C GLU A 242 -4.42 -28.29 3.74
N PHE A 243 -4.57 -27.59 2.61
CA PHE A 243 -5.01 -26.19 2.60
C PHE A 243 -6.40 -26.01 3.21
N LEU A 244 -7.38 -26.84 2.85
CA LEU A 244 -8.73 -26.76 3.42
C LEU A 244 -8.73 -27.06 4.93
N ARG A 245 -7.91 -28.00 5.40
CA ARG A 245 -7.75 -28.26 6.85
C ARG A 245 -7.07 -27.09 7.56
N PHE A 246 -6.08 -26.46 6.94
CA PHE A 246 -5.46 -25.23 7.46
C PHE A 246 -6.52 -24.13 7.69
N LEU A 247 -7.45 -23.94 6.74
CA LEU A 247 -8.56 -22.98 6.88
C LEU A 247 -9.53 -23.34 8.02
N GLU A 248 -9.71 -24.61 8.35
CA GLU A 248 -10.52 -25.06 9.50
C GLU A 248 -9.84 -24.86 10.87
N GLY A 249 -8.66 -24.22 10.90
CA GLY A 249 -7.96 -23.91 12.14
C GLY A 249 -6.85 -24.90 12.51
N ASN A 250 -6.44 -25.77 11.58
CA ASN A 250 -5.25 -26.62 11.77
C ASN A 250 -3.99 -25.76 11.60
N LYS A 251 -3.59 -25.08 12.68
CA LYS A 251 -2.56 -24.03 12.70
C LYS A 251 -1.15 -24.61 12.51
N VAL A 252 -0.79 -24.96 11.29
CA VAL A 252 0.61 -25.11 10.88
C VAL A 252 1.23 -23.71 10.77
N ARG A 253 2.39 -23.49 11.40
CA ARG A 253 3.19 -22.26 11.28
C ARG A 253 2.39 -20.96 11.53
N PRO A 254 2.01 -20.66 12.79
CA PRO A 254 1.02 -19.63 13.12
C PRO A 254 1.34 -18.23 12.57
N VAL A 255 2.62 -17.83 12.54
CA VAL A 255 3.05 -16.52 11.99
C VAL A 255 2.79 -16.44 10.49
N TYR A 256 3.16 -17.46 9.71
CA TYR A 256 2.91 -17.48 8.27
C TYR A 256 1.43 -17.64 7.93
N GLY A 257 0.69 -18.37 8.76
CA GLY A 257 -0.77 -18.44 8.65
C GLY A 257 -1.40 -17.05 8.82
N GLU A 258 -0.99 -16.30 9.84
CA GLU A 258 -1.49 -14.94 10.05
C GLU A 258 -1.08 -14.00 8.91
N LEU A 259 0.17 -14.05 8.44
CA LEU A 259 0.61 -13.29 7.27
C LEU A 259 -0.21 -13.64 6.02
N PHE A 260 -0.51 -14.91 5.80
CA PHE A 260 -1.33 -15.35 4.68
C PHE A 260 -2.71 -14.68 4.70
N TYR A 261 -3.41 -14.69 5.85
CA TYR A 261 -4.70 -14.01 5.97
C TYR A 261 -4.58 -12.49 5.82
N ARG A 262 -3.56 -11.86 6.43
CA ARG A 262 -3.34 -10.41 6.30
C ARG A 262 -3.12 -9.99 4.85
N ILE A 263 -2.39 -10.79 4.08
CA ILE A 263 -2.10 -10.51 2.67
C ILE A 263 -3.34 -10.80 1.82
N TYR A 264 -3.81 -12.05 1.85
CA TYR A 264 -4.75 -12.62 0.89
C TYR A 264 -6.23 -12.46 1.25
N ASP A 265 -6.53 -11.98 2.47
CA ASP A 265 -7.88 -11.58 2.90
C ASP A 265 -7.97 -10.12 3.35
N SER A 266 -7.00 -9.29 2.94
CA SER A 266 -6.92 -7.85 3.30
C SER A 266 -8.19 -7.03 3.03
N ASN A 267 -9.08 -7.51 2.16
CA ASN A 267 -10.32 -6.88 1.70
C ASN A 267 -11.52 -7.85 1.68
N GLY A 268 -11.44 -8.98 2.39
CA GLY A 268 -12.50 -10.01 2.35
C GLY A 268 -12.58 -10.77 1.02
N GLN A 269 -11.50 -10.78 0.23
CA GLN A 269 -11.42 -11.37 -1.10
C GLN A 269 -11.05 -12.86 -1.09
N LEU A 270 -10.58 -13.40 0.04
CA LEU A 270 -10.03 -14.76 0.11
C LEU A 270 -11.08 -15.82 -0.26
N ASP A 271 -12.34 -15.60 0.09
CA ASP A 271 -13.44 -16.54 -0.19
C ASP A 271 -13.54 -16.93 -1.67
N TYR A 272 -13.23 -16.03 -2.60
CA TYR A 272 -13.23 -16.36 -4.03
C TYR A 272 -12.13 -17.37 -4.37
N PHE A 273 -10.93 -17.21 -3.81
CA PHE A 273 -9.85 -18.17 -4.01
C PHE A 273 -10.16 -19.51 -3.34
N VAL A 274 -10.73 -19.48 -2.13
CA VAL A 274 -11.17 -20.68 -1.42
C VAL A 274 -12.24 -21.42 -2.22
N ALA A 275 -13.25 -20.72 -2.74
CA ALA A 275 -14.28 -21.33 -3.59
C ALA A 275 -13.69 -22.00 -4.84
N TYR A 276 -12.67 -21.39 -5.45
CA TYR A 276 -11.94 -22.00 -6.56
C TYR A 276 -11.25 -23.30 -6.13
N VAL A 277 -10.48 -23.28 -5.03
CA VAL A 277 -9.78 -24.47 -4.52
C VAL A 277 -10.76 -25.58 -4.13
N VAL A 278 -11.85 -25.26 -3.44
CA VAL A 278 -12.91 -26.21 -3.06
C VAL A 278 -13.52 -26.85 -4.31
N LYS A 279 -13.85 -26.06 -5.33
CA LYS A 279 -14.42 -26.59 -6.58
C LYS A 279 -13.48 -27.60 -7.25
N GLN A 280 -12.17 -27.33 -7.28
CA GLN A 280 -11.20 -28.29 -7.81
C GLN A 280 -11.03 -29.52 -6.90
N TYR A 281 -11.04 -29.33 -5.58
CA TYR A 281 -10.97 -30.42 -4.61
C TYR A 281 -12.13 -31.41 -4.80
N LEU A 282 -13.37 -30.90 -4.89
CA LEU A 282 -14.58 -31.69 -5.09
C LEU A 282 -14.57 -32.44 -6.43
N LYS A 283 -14.08 -31.83 -7.51
CA LYS A 283 -13.90 -32.50 -8.81
C LYS A 283 -12.91 -33.67 -8.75
N SER A 284 -11.82 -33.51 -7.99
CA SER A 284 -10.72 -34.48 -7.92
C SER A 284 -10.97 -35.69 -6.99
N LYS A 285 -12.09 -35.72 -6.25
CA LYS A 285 -12.38 -36.74 -5.23
C LYS A 285 -13.73 -37.44 -5.50
N PRO A 286 -13.76 -38.48 -6.35
CA PRO A 286 -15.02 -39.02 -6.86
C PRO A 286 -15.89 -39.72 -5.81
N GLU A 287 -15.37 -40.51 -4.86
CA GLU A 287 -16.21 -41.61 -4.32
C GLU A 287 -16.21 -41.89 -2.81
N TYR A 288 -15.56 -41.09 -1.97
CA TYR A 288 -15.70 -41.24 -0.51
C TYR A 288 -16.10 -39.92 0.16
N ALA A 289 -17.28 -39.92 0.79
CA ALA A 289 -17.79 -38.83 1.63
C ALA A 289 -17.03 -38.82 2.96
N GLY A 290 -15.91 -38.10 3.01
CA GLY A 290 -15.27 -37.74 4.27
C GLY A 290 -15.90 -36.46 4.82
N ASP A 291 -15.97 -36.30 6.13
CA ASP A 291 -16.60 -35.13 6.80
C ASP A 291 -16.09 -33.78 6.26
N LEU A 292 -14.84 -33.71 5.82
CA LEU A 292 -14.25 -32.51 5.21
C LEU A 292 -14.93 -32.16 3.88
N LYS A 293 -15.19 -33.15 3.01
CA LYS A 293 -15.86 -32.96 1.73
C LYS A 293 -17.25 -32.38 1.94
N ASP A 294 -18.04 -32.98 2.84
CA ASP A 294 -19.41 -32.57 3.12
C ASP A 294 -19.49 -31.13 3.67
N ARG A 295 -18.55 -30.75 4.54
CA ARG A 295 -18.48 -29.37 5.07
C ARG A 295 -18.19 -28.36 3.97
N TRP A 296 -17.18 -28.60 3.15
CA TRP A 296 -16.80 -27.67 2.09
C TRP A 296 -17.80 -27.65 0.93
N GLU A 297 -18.50 -28.74 0.64
CA GLU A 297 -19.61 -28.77 -0.31
C GLU A 297 -20.80 -27.92 0.16
N LYS A 298 -21.18 -28.04 1.45
CA LYS A 298 -22.20 -27.17 2.06
C LYS A 298 -21.77 -25.71 2.04
N TRP A 299 -20.52 -25.42 2.40
CA TRP A 299 -19.97 -24.07 2.36
C TRP A 299 -19.99 -23.49 0.94
N LEU A 300 -19.54 -24.25 -0.07
CA LEU A 300 -19.52 -23.81 -1.47
C LEU A 300 -20.95 -23.52 -1.96
N THR A 301 -21.91 -24.38 -1.62
CA THR A 301 -23.33 -24.18 -1.95
C THR A 301 -23.85 -22.87 -1.36
N TYR A 302 -23.53 -22.58 -0.10
CA TYR A 302 -23.90 -21.32 0.55
C TYR A 302 -23.22 -20.11 -0.10
N PHE A 303 -21.92 -20.20 -0.36
CA PHE A 303 -21.15 -19.14 -1.02
C PHE A 303 -21.73 -18.81 -2.41
N GLU A 304 -22.00 -19.84 -3.22
CA GLU A 304 -22.59 -19.67 -4.55
C GLU A 304 -23.99 -19.06 -4.46
N ALA A 305 -24.85 -19.51 -3.54
CA ALA A 305 -26.19 -18.96 -3.35
C ALA A 305 -26.16 -17.47 -2.96
N ARG A 306 -25.27 -17.09 -2.03
CA ARG A 306 -25.09 -15.70 -1.56
C ARG A 306 -24.58 -14.79 -2.67
N ASN A 307 -23.71 -15.30 -3.56
CA ASN A 307 -23.09 -14.50 -4.60
C ASN A 307 -23.83 -14.56 -5.96
N ARG A 308 -24.77 -15.49 -6.15
CA ARG A 308 -25.54 -15.70 -7.40
C ARG A 308 -26.23 -14.44 -7.93
N TYR A 309 -26.69 -13.55 -7.05
CA TYR A 309 -27.39 -12.31 -7.44
C TYR A 309 -26.44 -11.15 -7.77
N LYS A 310 -25.27 -11.09 -7.13
CA LYS A 310 -24.27 -10.05 -7.38
C LYS A 310 -23.70 -10.12 -8.80
N HIS A 311 -23.68 -11.30 -9.41
CA HIS A 311 -23.16 -11.50 -10.77
C HIS A 311 -24.20 -11.29 -11.89
N LYS A 312 -25.49 -11.17 -11.56
CA LYS A 312 -26.58 -11.02 -12.56
C LYS A 312 -27.09 -9.60 -12.74
N SER A 313 -26.70 -8.65 -11.89
CA SER A 313 -27.17 -7.26 -12.02
C SER A 313 -26.45 -6.56 -13.19
N PRO A 314 -27.16 -5.77 -14.04
CA PRO A 314 -26.58 -5.07 -15.20
C PRO A 314 -25.41 -4.15 -14.84
N GLN A 315 -25.43 -3.53 -13.66
CA GLN A 315 -24.33 -2.71 -13.13
C GLN A 315 -23.02 -3.50 -12.94
N TYR A 316 -23.10 -4.83 -12.88
CA TYR A 316 -22.00 -5.76 -12.68
C TYR A 316 -21.60 -6.51 -13.98
N MET A 317 -22.36 -6.34 -15.06
CA MET A 317 -22.08 -6.90 -16.39
C MET A 317 -21.61 -5.86 -17.41
N HIS A 318 -21.70 -4.56 -17.11
CA HIS A 318 -21.18 -3.52 -18.00
C HIS A 318 -19.64 -3.46 -17.94
N LYS A 319 -19.05 -3.34 -19.14
CA LYS A 319 -17.63 -3.17 -19.48
C LYS A 319 -16.78 -2.66 -18.29
N GLY A 320 -16.02 -3.56 -17.66
CA GLY A 320 -15.01 -3.19 -16.65
C GLY A 320 -15.40 -3.39 -15.18
N GLY A 321 -16.57 -3.97 -14.86
CA GLY A 321 -16.98 -4.22 -13.48
C GLY A 321 -15.93 -4.99 -12.66
N HIS A 322 -15.58 -4.43 -11.49
CA HIS A 322 -14.53 -4.83 -10.54
C HIS A 322 -14.45 -6.32 -10.13
N TYR A 323 -15.42 -7.15 -10.52
CA TYR A 323 -15.49 -8.58 -10.18
C TYR A 323 -15.28 -9.53 -11.37
N GLN A 324 -14.99 -9.04 -12.59
CA GLN A 324 -14.69 -9.92 -13.73
C GLN A 324 -13.32 -10.61 -13.66
N LYS A 325 -12.51 -10.33 -12.63
CA LYS A 325 -11.14 -10.85 -12.47
C LYS A 325 -10.99 -11.40 -11.06
N ASN A 326 -11.60 -12.53 -10.79
CA ASN A 326 -11.40 -13.24 -9.52
C ASN A 326 -11.14 -14.72 -9.83
N PRO A 327 -10.50 -15.46 -8.92
CA PRO A 327 -10.06 -16.83 -9.20
C PRO A 327 -11.21 -17.83 -9.39
N PHE A 328 -12.46 -17.49 -9.06
CA PHE A 328 -13.59 -18.42 -9.09
C PHE A 328 -14.43 -18.38 -10.37
N TYR A 329 -14.73 -17.18 -10.90
CA TYR A 329 -15.61 -17.00 -12.05
C TYR A 329 -14.84 -16.91 -13.36
N GLY A 330 -15.32 -17.57 -14.42
CA GLY A 330 -14.72 -17.50 -15.76
C GLY A 330 -14.17 -18.82 -16.33
N GLY A 331 -14.48 -19.98 -15.73
CA GLY A 331 -14.16 -21.29 -16.30
C GLY A 331 -13.53 -22.26 -15.30
N ASN A 332 -12.61 -23.11 -15.79
CA ASN A 332 -11.93 -24.12 -14.98
C ASN A 332 -10.69 -23.61 -14.25
N ASN A 333 -10.00 -22.59 -14.78
CA ASN A 333 -8.89 -21.89 -14.14
C ASN A 333 -8.80 -20.47 -14.74
N PRO A 334 -9.69 -19.56 -14.32
CA PRO A 334 -9.92 -18.28 -15.01
C PRO A 334 -8.71 -17.33 -14.97
N LEU A 335 -7.83 -17.53 -13.99
CA LEU A 335 -6.59 -16.76 -13.84
C LEU A 335 -5.34 -17.59 -14.12
N HIS A 336 -5.46 -18.74 -14.81
CA HIS A 336 -4.31 -19.60 -15.15
C HIS A 336 -3.36 -19.91 -13.98
N LEU A 337 -3.90 -20.08 -12.77
CA LEU A 337 -3.16 -20.29 -11.54
C LEU A 337 -2.38 -21.61 -11.52
N GLY A 338 -1.27 -21.64 -10.79
CA GLY A 338 -0.41 -22.81 -10.64
C GLY A 338 0.61 -22.98 -11.77
N LEU A 339 0.88 -21.91 -12.51
CA LEU A 339 2.00 -21.82 -13.47
C LEU A 339 3.22 -21.13 -12.85
N CYS A 340 3.10 -20.66 -11.59
CA CYS A 340 4.20 -20.17 -10.78
C CYS A 340 5.21 -21.23 -10.32
N PHE A 341 5.24 -22.44 -10.90
CA PHE A 341 6.20 -23.51 -10.57
C PHE A 341 6.86 -24.04 -11.84
N LYS A 342 8.15 -24.42 -11.78
CA LYS A 342 8.80 -25.10 -12.91
C LYS A 342 8.23 -26.51 -13.06
N HIS A 343 8.40 -27.13 -14.23
CA HIS A 343 8.01 -28.54 -14.43
C HIS A 343 8.62 -29.44 -13.34
N GLY A 344 7.75 -30.12 -12.57
CA GLY A 344 8.15 -31.00 -11.46
C GLY A 344 8.01 -30.40 -10.07
N GLU A 345 7.78 -29.09 -9.93
CA GLU A 345 7.49 -28.44 -8.64
C GLU A 345 5.96 -28.37 -8.42
N GLU A 346 5.54 -28.97 -7.31
CA GLU A 346 4.20 -29.11 -6.72
C GLU A 346 3.03 -28.36 -7.39
N LYS A 347 2.41 -29.02 -8.38
CA LYS A 347 1.18 -28.57 -9.06
C LYS A 347 -0.09 -29.01 -8.33
N TRP A 348 -0.28 -28.62 -7.07
CA TRP A 348 -1.49 -29.05 -6.35
C TRP A 348 -2.76 -28.30 -6.80
N ILE A 349 -2.62 -27.17 -7.49
CA ILE A 349 -3.73 -26.35 -8.02
C ILE A 349 -4.02 -26.57 -9.51
N SER A 350 -3.06 -27.06 -10.31
CA SER A 350 -3.14 -27.03 -11.78
C SER A 350 -3.96 -28.15 -12.44
N ASN A 351 -4.67 -28.98 -11.68
CA ASN A 351 -5.55 -30.04 -12.18
C ASN A 351 -6.96 -29.91 -11.63
#